data_AF-A0A2R6PGD6-F1
#
_entry.id   AF-A0A2R6PGD6-F1
#
_cell.length_a   1.000
_cell.length_b   1.000
_cell.length_c   1.000
_cell.angle_alpha   90.00
_cell.angle_beta   90.00
_cell.angle_gamma   90.00
#
_symmetry.space_group_name_H-M   'P 1'
#
loop_
_entity.id
_entity.type
_entity.pdbx_description
1 polymer ?
#
loop_
_entity_poly.entity_id
_entity_poly.type
_entity_poly.pdbx_seq_one_letter_code
_entity_poly.pdbx_strand_id
1 'polypeptide(L)'
;MLEVGNGGMSTEEYRSHFSIWALAKAPLLIGCDIRSMDNDTFELLSNKEVIEVNQDKLGIQGKKVKTNGDLEATLTADWSDVGLQPSIVVDARDVWEHSSIPSIQGQLKSAVEAHACKMYILTPHGLQ
;
A
#
# COMPACT_ATOMS: atom_id res chain seq x y z
N MET A 1 -16.94 -0.85 6.70
CA MET A 1 -16.11 -1.51 7.73
C MET A 1 -15.08 -2.34 7.01
N LEU A 2 -14.05 -2.83 7.70
CA LEU A 2 -13.08 -3.75 7.10
C LEU A 2 -13.68 -5.15 7.06
N GLU A 3 -13.67 -5.79 5.90
CA GLU A 3 -14.15 -7.18 5.71
C GLU A 3 -13.03 -8.22 5.93
N VAL A 4 -11.83 -7.77 6.31
CA VAL A 4 -10.66 -8.63 6.55
C VAL A 4 -10.99 -9.67 7.61
N GLY A 5 -10.93 -10.95 7.24
CA GLY A 5 -11.23 -12.08 8.11
C GLY A 5 -12.70 -12.55 8.12
N ASN A 6 -13.58 -11.97 7.29
CA ASN A 6 -14.99 -12.42 7.18
C ASN A 6 -15.20 -13.59 6.19
N GLY A 7 -14.15 -14.00 5.48
CA GLY A 7 -14.22 -14.96 4.39
C GLY A 7 -14.69 -14.34 3.07
N GLY A 8 -14.59 -15.10 1.98
CA GLY A 8 -15.07 -14.67 0.65
C GLY A 8 -14.07 -13.85 -0.18
N MET A 9 -12.86 -13.63 0.33
CA MET A 9 -11.73 -13.01 -0.37
C MET A 9 -10.44 -13.78 -0.06
N SER A 10 -9.51 -13.73 -1.00
CA SER A 10 -8.13 -14.17 -0.82
C SER A 10 -7.32 -13.19 0.04
N THR A 11 -6.16 -13.63 0.54
CA THR A 11 -5.23 -12.79 1.30
C THR A 11 -4.80 -11.55 0.53
N GLU A 12 -4.54 -11.68 -0.77
CA GLU A 12 -4.14 -10.56 -1.63
C GLU A 12 -5.28 -9.55 -1.83
N GLU A 13 -6.52 -10.02 -1.98
CA GLU A 13 -7.69 -9.16 -2.02
C GLU A 13 -7.89 -8.39 -0.70
N TYR A 14 -7.64 -9.03 0.46
CA TYR A 14 -7.69 -8.34 1.75
C TYR A 14 -6.58 -7.31 1.91
N ARG A 15 -5.35 -7.60 1.45
CA ARG A 15 -4.24 -6.63 1.42
C ARG A 15 -4.61 -5.42 0.58
N SER A 16 -5.17 -5.63 -0.60
CA SER A 16 -5.66 -4.55 -1.48
C SER A 16 -6.76 -3.73 -0.82
N HIS A 17 -7.76 -4.38 -0.23
CA HIS A 17 -8.85 -3.73 0.49
C HIS A 17 -8.32 -2.85 1.64
N PHE A 18 -7.47 -3.41 2.50
CA PHE A 18 -6.93 -2.68 3.64
C PHE A 18 -6.02 -1.52 3.21
N SER A 19 -5.18 -1.73 2.19
CA SER A 19 -4.29 -0.70 1.64
C SER A 19 -5.06 0.49 1.08
N ILE A 20 -6.13 0.23 0.30
CA ILE A 20 -6.96 1.30 -0.26
C ILE A 20 -7.70 2.04 0.85
N TRP A 21 -8.23 1.34 1.86
CA TRP A 21 -8.84 1.98 3.04
C TRP A 21 -7.86 2.88 3.79
N ALA A 22 -6.62 2.40 3.97
CA ALA A 22 -5.56 3.14 4.64
C ALA A 22 -5.21 4.43 3.86
N LEU A 23 -4.94 4.31 2.55
CA LEU A 23 -4.66 5.44 1.66
C LEU A 23 -5.81 6.42 1.55
N ALA A 24 -7.06 5.94 1.61
CA ALA A 24 -8.25 6.76 1.58
C ALA A 24 -8.48 7.54 2.88
N LYS A 25 -7.63 7.38 3.91
CA LYS A 25 -7.85 7.91 5.27
C LYS A 25 -9.22 7.52 5.84
N ALA A 26 -9.73 6.36 5.43
CA ALA A 26 -10.99 5.84 5.92
C ALA A 26 -10.83 5.33 7.36
N PRO A 27 -11.90 5.33 8.18
CA PRO A 27 -11.89 4.67 9.48
C PRO A 27 -11.57 3.17 9.35
N LEU A 28 -10.53 2.71 10.04
CA LEU A 28 -10.12 1.31 10.08
C LEU A 28 -10.90 0.54 11.16
N LEU A 29 -12.20 0.36 10.94
CA LEU A 29 -13.09 -0.36 11.86
C LEU A 29 -13.09 -1.85 11.53
N ILE A 30 -12.56 -2.68 12.44
CA ILE A 30 -12.54 -4.15 12.31
C ILE A 30 -13.97 -4.68 12.31
N GLY A 31 -14.33 -5.44 11.27
CA GLY A 31 -15.67 -5.97 11.06
C GLY A 31 -15.81 -7.48 11.26
N CYS A 32 -14.76 -8.19 11.70
CA CYS A 32 -14.74 -9.64 11.88
C CYS A 32 -14.77 -10.11 13.35
N ASP A 33 -14.98 -11.41 13.58
CA ASP A 33 -14.98 -11.99 14.93
C ASP A 33 -13.54 -12.13 15.46
N ILE A 34 -13.13 -11.17 16.28
CA ILE A 34 -11.78 -11.11 16.87
C ILE A 34 -11.47 -12.28 17.81
N ARG A 35 -12.47 -13.03 18.28
CA ARG A 35 -12.28 -14.16 19.21
C ARG A 35 -11.82 -15.42 18.49
N SER A 36 -12.05 -15.48 17.18
CA SER A 36 -11.73 -16.62 16.32
C SER A 36 -10.91 -16.21 15.10
N MET A 37 -10.23 -15.06 15.17
CA MET A 37 -9.35 -14.56 14.12
C MET A 37 -8.14 -15.49 13.95
N ASP A 38 -7.81 -15.83 12.70
CA ASP A 38 -6.58 -16.56 12.38
C ASP A 38 -5.35 -15.65 12.34
N ASN A 39 -4.17 -16.26 12.30
CA ASN A 39 -2.91 -15.51 12.32
C ASN A 39 -2.75 -14.62 11.09
N ASP A 40 -3.15 -15.09 9.90
CA ASP A 40 -3.05 -14.31 8.67
C ASP A 40 -3.91 -13.04 8.75
N THR A 41 -5.16 -13.15 9.22
CA THR A 41 -6.05 -12.00 9.45
C THR A 41 -5.45 -11.04 10.48
N PHE A 42 -4.89 -11.58 11.56
CA PHE A 42 -4.24 -10.76 12.58
C PHE A 42 -3.02 -10.01 12.03
N GLU A 43 -2.16 -10.68 11.26
CA GLU A 43 -0.99 -10.06 10.61
C GLU A 43 -1.41 -8.94 9.65
N LEU A 44 -2.47 -9.15 8.87
CA LEU A 44 -3.02 -8.12 7.99
C LEU A 44 -3.52 -6.90 8.77
N LEU A 45 -4.37 -7.12 9.77
CA LEU A 45 -4.99 -6.04 10.55
C LEU A 45 -4.02 -5.33 11.50
N SER A 46 -2.93 -5.97 11.88
CA SER A 46 -1.93 -5.43 12.81
C SER A 46 -0.69 -4.85 12.12
N ASN A 47 -0.64 -4.81 10.78
CA ASN A 47 0.48 -4.22 10.04
C ASN A 47 0.65 -2.73 10.40
N LYS A 48 1.68 -2.45 11.21
CA LYS A 48 1.96 -1.11 11.74
C LYS A 48 2.29 -0.10 10.65
N GLU A 49 2.99 -0.50 9.60
CA GLU A 49 3.38 0.41 8.52
C GLU A 49 2.16 0.88 7.71
N VAL A 50 1.21 -0.01 7.46
CA VAL A 50 -0.07 0.34 6.80
C VAL A 50 -0.93 1.23 7.71
N ILE A 51 -1.00 0.91 9.00
CA ILE A 51 -1.71 1.73 10.00
C ILE A 51 -1.08 3.13 10.10
N GLU A 52 0.23 3.25 10.12
CA GLU A 52 0.94 4.53 10.15
C GLU A 52 0.62 5.39 8.92
N VAL A 53 0.52 4.79 7.73
CA VAL A 53 0.05 5.52 6.53
C VAL A 53 -1.37 6.04 6.73
N ASN A 54 -2.30 5.26 7.31
CA ASN A 54 -3.65 5.74 7.62
C ASN A 54 -3.64 6.85 8.69
N GLN A 55 -2.83 6.71 9.74
CA GLN A 55 -2.75 7.59 10.89
C GLN A 55 -1.79 8.78 10.72
N ASP A 56 -1.17 8.94 9.54
CA ASP A 56 -0.31 10.09 9.27
C ASP A 56 -1.04 11.41 9.58
N LYS A 57 -0.33 12.27 10.33
CA LYS A 57 -0.87 13.46 11.00
C LYS A 57 -1.38 14.52 10.05
N LEU A 58 -0.92 14.53 8.80
CA LEU A 58 -1.42 15.48 7.80
C LEU A 58 -2.88 15.17 7.43
N GLY A 59 -3.33 13.92 7.60
CA GLY A 59 -4.71 13.53 7.32
C GLY A 59 -5.11 13.69 5.86
N ILE A 60 -4.14 13.76 4.95
CA ILE A 60 -4.40 13.98 3.52
C ILE A 60 -4.75 12.65 2.86
N GLN A 61 -5.92 12.60 2.23
CA GLN A 61 -6.37 11.45 1.46
C GLN A 61 -5.53 11.26 0.18
N GLY A 62 -5.16 10.02 -0.10
CA GLY A 62 -4.50 9.61 -1.35
C GLY A 62 -5.37 9.86 -2.59
N LYS A 63 -4.72 10.06 -3.74
CA LYS A 63 -5.38 10.31 -5.02
C LYS A 63 -4.94 9.27 -6.04
N LYS A 64 -5.87 8.83 -6.88
CA LYS A 64 -5.52 8.06 -8.08
C LYS A 64 -4.82 8.98 -9.06
N VAL A 65 -3.55 8.70 -9.37
CA VAL A 65 -2.74 9.51 -10.28
C VAL A 65 -2.62 8.93 -11.70
N LYS A 66 -2.81 7.62 -11.84
CA LYS A 66 -2.65 6.89 -13.10
C LYS A 66 -3.63 5.72 -13.18
N THR A 67 -3.92 5.27 -14.39
CA THR A 67 -4.66 4.03 -14.64
C THR A 67 -3.98 3.33 -15.81
N ASN A 68 -3.58 2.09 -15.60
CA ASN A 68 -3.09 1.23 -16.67
C ASN A 68 -4.26 0.36 -17.16
N GLY A 69 -4.22 -0.11 -18.41
CA GLY A 69 -5.29 -0.93 -18.99
C GLY A 69 -5.47 -2.32 -18.33
N ASP A 70 -6.45 -3.08 -18.80
CA ASP A 70 -7.05 -4.25 -18.12
C ASP A 70 -6.22 -5.54 -18.01
N LEU A 71 -4.94 -5.53 -18.38
CA LEU A 71 -4.11 -6.75 -18.38
C LEU A 71 -3.20 -6.78 -17.15
N GLU A 72 -3.12 -7.94 -16.49
CA GLU A 72 -2.08 -8.25 -15.50
C GLU A 72 -0.73 -7.79 -16.05
N ALA A 73 -0.12 -6.82 -15.38
CA ALA A 73 1.01 -6.11 -15.94
C ALA A 73 1.92 -5.58 -14.84
N THR A 74 3.20 -5.59 -15.17
CA THR A 74 4.19 -4.74 -14.50
C THR A 74 3.69 -3.31 -14.48
N LEU A 75 3.30 -2.82 -13.30
CA LEU A 75 2.91 -1.45 -13.09
C LEU A 75 4.16 -0.59 -13.01
N THR A 76 4.09 0.61 -13.60
CA THR A 76 5.16 1.61 -13.55
C THR A 76 4.61 2.90 -12.95
N ALA A 77 5.19 3.31 -11.83
CA ALA A 77 4.96 4.61 -11.22
C ALA A 77 6.16 5.51 -11.54
N ASP A 78 5.95 6.51 -12.39
CA ASP A 78 6.95 7.51 -12.72
C ASP A 78 6.95 8.63 -11.66
N TRP A 79 8.11 9.20 -11.35
CA TRP A 79 8.21 10.23 -10.30
C TRP A 79 7.34 11.44 -10.59
N SER A 80 7.20 11.79 -11.87
CA SER A 80 6.32 12.85 -12.33
C SER A 80 4.84 12.60 -11.99
N ASP A 81 4.40 11.34 -11.96
CA ASP A 81 3.01 10.99 -11.66
C ASP A 81 2.68 11.19 -10.17
N VAL A 82 3.69 11.09 -9.30
CA VAL A 82 3.54 11.18 -7.84
C VAL A 82 4.09 12.49 -7.25
N GLY A 83 4.42 13.46 -8.12
CA GLY A 83 4.85 14.81 -7.71
C GLY A 83 6.32 14.92 -7.29
N LEU A 84 7.17 13.97 -7.66
CA LEU A 84 8.61 14.00 -7.44
C LEU A 84 9.36 14.41 -8.72
N GLN A 85 10.50 15.09 -8.57
CA GLN A 85 11.38 15.35 -9.72
C GLN A 85 12.09 14.04 -10.14
N PRO A 86 12.25 13.75 -11.44
CA PRO A 86 12.89 12.51 -11.90
C PRO A 86 14.33 12.29 -11.41
N SER A 87 15.04 13.36 -11.05
CA SER A 87 16.40 13.31 -10.50
C SER A 87 16.45 12.86 -9.03
N ILE A 88 15.33 12.89 -8.30
CA ILE A 88 15.29 12.50 -6.90
C ILE A 88 15.51 10.99 -6.77
N VAL A 89 16.45 10.63 -5.91
CA VAL A 89 16.71 9.26 -5.48
C VAL A 89 15.89 9.00 -4.22
N VAL A 90 15.21 7.87 -4.13
CA VAL A 90 14.42 7.46 -2.97
C VAL A 90 14.78 6.04 -2.55
N ASP A 91 14.63 5.74 -1.27
CA ASP A 91 14.45 4.35 -0.81
C ASP A 91 12.96 4.04 -0.80
N ALA A 92 12.55 2.93 -1.42
CA ALA A 92 11.15 2.48 -1.41
C ALA A 92 10.97 1.33 -0.42
N ARG A 93 10.21 1.54 0.64
CA ARG A 93 9.83 0.53 1.63
C ARG A 93 8.52 -0.14 1.21
N ASP A 94 8.57 -1.41 0.86
CA ASP A 94 7.36 -2.24 0.67
C ASP A 94 6.79 -2.59 2.05
N VAL A 95 5.61 -2.05 2.35
CA VAL A 95 5.00 -2.17 3.70
C VAL A 95 4.39 -3.55 3.96
N TRP A 96 4.14 -4.33 2.91
CA TRP A 96 3.61 -5.69 3.04
C TRP A 96 4.72 -6.73 3.09
N GLU A 97 5.82 -6.50 2.37
CA GLU A 97 6.99 -7.38 2.40
C GLU A 97 8.00 -7.00 3.50
N HIS A 98 7.79 -5.87 4.19
CA HIS A 98 8.69 -5.31 5.21
C HIS A 98 10.15 -5.19 4.74
N SER A 99 10.34 -4.89 3.46
CA SER A 99 11.65 -4.83 2.81
C SER A 99 11.82 -3.52 2.06
N SER A 100 13.07 -3.06 1.93
CA SER A 100 13.39 -1.80 1.26
C SER A 100 14.17 -2.05 -0.01
N ILE A 101 13.79 -1.35 -1.07
CA ILE A 101 14.54 -1.26 -2.32
C ILE A 101 15.28 0.09 -2.28
N PRO A 102 16.62 0.08 -2.09
CA PRO A 102 17.36 1.32 -1.92
C PRO A 102 17.62 2.02 -3.25
N SER A 103 17.81 3.33 -3.18
CA SER A 103 18.39 4.15 -4.26
C SER A 103 17.69 4.04 -5.62
N ILE A 104 16.36 4.07 -5.64
CA ILE A 104 15.55 4.11 -6.87
C ILE A 104 15.48 5.55 -7.38
N GLN A 105 15.63 5.74 -8.69
CA GLN A 105 15.56 7.04 -9.34
C GLN A 105 14.60 7.00 -10.55
N GLY A 106 13.83 8.08 -10.72
CA GLY A 106 12.97 8.33 -11.89
C GLY A 106 11.65 7.57 -11.91
N GLN A 107 11.63 6.27 -11.56
CA GLN A 107 10.44 5.43 -11.60
C GLN A 107 10.59 4.17 -10.72
N LEU A 108 9.46 3.58 -10.32
CA LEU A 108 9.38 2.25 -9.72
C LEU A 108 8.53 1.31 -10.59
N LYS A 109 9.01 0.08 -10.78
CA LYS A 109 8.31 -0.96 -11.52
C LYS A 109 8.10 -2.18 -10.66
N SER A 110 6.87 -2.69 -10.63
CA SER A 110 6.51 -3.88 -9.85
C SER A 110 5.51 -4.74 -10.61
N ALA A 111 5.73 -6.05 -10.62
CA ALA A 111 4.71 -7.00 -11.05
C ALA A 111 3.62 -7.09 -9.96
N VAL A 112 2.36 -7.03 -10.37
CA VAL A 112 1.20 -7.12 -9.46
C VAL A 112 0.25 -8.15 -10.06
N GLU A 113 -0.05 -9.18 -9.28
CA GLU A 113 -0.99 -10.23 -9.65
C GLU A 113 -2.44 -9.72 -9.66
N ALA A 114 -3.36 -10.47 -10.27
CA ALA A 114 -4.79 -10.13 -10.24
C ALA A 114 -5.26 -9.88 -8.80
N HIS A 115 -5.95 -8.74 -8.63
CA HIS A 115 -6.53 -8.28 -7.36
C HIS A 115 -5.54 -8.03 -6.21
N ALA A 116 -4.24 -8.20 -6.44
CA ALA A 116 -3.18 -7.89 -5.49
C ALA A 116 -2.82 -6.40 -5.51
N CYS A 117 -2.02 -5.99 -4.54
CA CYS A 117 -1.44 -4.64 -4.51
C CYS A 117 0.02 -4.68 -4.09
N LYS A 118 0.72 -3.60 -4.40
CA LYS A 118 1.99 -3.26 -3.78
C LYS A 118 1.85 -1.86 -3.20
N MET A 119 2.32 -1.67 -1.97
CA MET A 119 2.19 -0.40 -1.25
C MET A 119 3.57 0.00 -0.74
N TYR A 120 4.00 1.18 -1.15
CA TYR A 120 5.34 1.66 -0.87
C TYR A 120 5.32 2.98 -0.09
N ILE A 121 6.20 3.10 0.90
CA ILE A 121 6.62 4.40 1.45
C ILE A 121 7.91 4.81 0.74
N LEU A 122 7.91 5.98 0.12
CA LEU A 122 9.08 6.53 -0.57
C LEU A 122 9.79 7.53 0.35
N THR A 123 11.07 7.32 0.60
CA THR A 123 11.92 8.21 1.41
C THR A 123 12.98 8.85 0.52
N PRO A 124 12.83 10.12 0.13
CA PRO A 124 13.80 10.82 -0.70
C PRO A 124 15.14 11.04 0.01
N HIS A 125 16.23 10.83 -0.72
CA HIS A 125 17.57 11.20 -0.27
C HIS A 125 17.74 12.73 -0.37
N GLY A 126 18.27 13.35 0.68
CA GLY A 126 18.68 14.77 0.64
C GLY A 126 17.56 15.80 0.87
N LEU A 127 16.33 15.37 1.19
CA LEU A 127 15.32 16.25 1.78
C LEU A 127 15.42 16.16 3.31
N GLN A 128 16.32 16.96 3.90
CA GLN A 128 16.27 17.35 5.31
C GLN A 128 15.71 18.76 5.44
#